data_AF-A0A9E4FRZ4-F1
#
_entry.id   AF-A0A9E4FRZ4-F1
#
_cell.length_a   1.000
_cell.length_b   1.000
_cell.length_c   1.000
_cell.angle_alpha   90.00
_cell.angle_beta   90.00
_cell.angle_gamma   90.00
#
_symmetry.space_group_name_H-M   'P 1'
#
loop_
_entity.id
_entity.type
_entity.pdbx_description
1 polymer ?
#
loop_
_entity_poly.entity_id
_entity_poly.type
_entity_poly.pdbx_seq_one_letter_code
_entity_poly.pdbx_strand_id
1 'polypeptide(L)'
;MARQYSGTAGRVENCQVGVFLAYAGARGYTLLDAELYLPEGWTSAPTRLQAVGLAPDTPFATKPALAQRLLARAQAARARLAGTGT
;
A
#
# COMPACT_ATOMS: atom_id res chain seq x y z
N MET A 1 -13.11 -10.81 -6.94
CA MET A 1 -12.13 -10.57 -5.86
C MET A 1 -11.25 -11.83 -5.76
N ALA A 2 -9.96 -11.70 -5.44
CA ALA A 2 -9.00 -12.82 -5.51
C ALA A 2 -8.71 -13.35 -4.10
N ARG A 3 -8.46 -14.66 -3.98
CA ARG A 3 -8.19 -15.29 -2.68
C ARG A 3 -6.79 -14.96 -2.20
N GLN A 4 -6.67 -14.46 -0.98
CA GLN A 4 -5.41 -14.01 -0.37
C GLN A 4 -5.30 -14.54 1.06
N TYR A 5 -4.06 -14.72 1.52
CA TYR A 5 -3.82 -15.06 2.92
C TYR A 5 -4.14 -13.85 3.80
N SER A 6 -5.16 -14.01 4.64
CA SER A 6 -5.59 -13.06 5.66
C SER A 6 -4.86 -13.39 6.96
N GLY A 7 -3.98 -12.50 7.43
CA GLY A 7 -3.29 -12.68 8.70
C GLY A 7 -4.25 -12.75 9.89
N THR A 8 -5.31 -11.94 9.85
CA THR A 8 -6.34 -11.89 10.90
C THR A 8 -7.19 -13.16 10.95
N ALA A 9 -7.57 -13.70 9.79
CA ALA A 9 -8.37 -14.92 9.73
C ALA A 9 -7.52 -16.21 9.74
N GLY A 10 -6.20 -16.10 9.62
CA GLY A 10 -5.26 -17.23 9.61
C GLY A 10 -5.40 -18.16 8.40
N ARG A 11 -6.04 -17.72 7.31
CA ARG A 11 -6.36 -18.58 6.16
C ARG A 11 -6.42 -17.80 4.85
N VAL A 12 -6.39 -18.55 3.75
CA VAL A 12 -6.65 -18.02 2.41
C VAL A 12 -8.14 -17.86 2.19
N GLU A 13 -8.59 -16.63 2.03
CA GLU A 13 -10.00 -16.30 1.85
C GLU A 13 -10.17 -15.17 0.84
N ASN A 14 -11.41 -14.87 0.49
CA ASN A 14 -11.71 -13.75 -0.37
C ASN A 14 -11.57 -12.45 0.42
N CYS A 15 -10.38 -11.86 0.41
CA CYS A 15 -10.07 -10.65 1.16
C CYS A 15 -9.21 -9.69 0.34
N GLN A 16 -9.13 -8.45 0.83
CA GLN A 16 -8.18 -7.44 0.40
C GLN A 16 -7.13 -7.27 1.50
N VAL A 17 -5.89 -7.09 1.10
CA VAL A 17 -4.78 -6.89 2.04
C VAL A 17 -4.21 -5.50 1.81
N GLY A 18 -4.23 -4.68 2.86
CA GLY A 18 -3.53 -3.40 2.88
C GLY A 18 -2.13 -3.53 3.48
N VAL A 19 -1.21 -2.70 3.00
CA VAL A 19 0.10 -2.45 3.61
C VAL A 19 0.05 -1.04 4.19
N PHE A 20 0.40 -0.90 5.47
CA PHE A 20 0.27 0.36 6.21
C PHE A 20 1.62 0.81 6.77
N LEU A 21 1.87 2.12 6.73
CA LEU A 21 2.96 2.76 7.48
C LEU A 21 2.38 3.39 8.73
N ALA A 22 2.92 3.00 9.89
CA ALA A 22 2.54 3.56 11.17
C ALA A 22 3.72 4.24 11.85
N TYR A 23 3.46 5.35 12.54
CA TYR A 23 4.39 5.94 13.50
C TYR A 23 4.01 5.49 14.90
N ALA A 24 4.97 4.95 15.65
CA ALA A 24 4.80 4.55 17.03
C ALA A 24 5.74 5.35 17.93
N GLY A 25 5.22 5.89 19.03
CA GLY A 25 5.99 6.61 20.04
C GLY A 25 5.42 6.39 21.43
N ALA A 26 6.03 7.03 22.44
CA ALA A 26 5.66 6.83 23.84
C ALA A 26 4.19 7.16 24.17
N ARG A 27 3.52 7.96 23.34
CA ARG A 27 2.13 8.40 23.53
C ARG A 27 1.12 7.62 22.67
N GLY A 28 1.57 6.56 21.98
CA GLY A 28 0.71 5.72 21.14
C GLY A 28 1.19 5.64 19.69
N TYR A 29 0.29 5.29 18.79
CA TYR A 29 0.57 5.06 17.38
C TYR A 29 -0.46 5.75 16.47
N THR A 30 -0.04 6.11 15.26
CA THR A 30 -0.92 6.64 14.23
C THR A 30 -0.54 6.10 12.85
N LEU A 31 -1.53 5.92 11.97
CA LEU A 31 -1.29 5.57 10.57
C LEU A 31 -0.88 6.82 9.79
N LEU A 32 0.19 6.69 9.01
CA LEU A 32 0.72 7.78 8.19
C LEU A 32 0.32 7.64 6.72
N ASP A 33 0.30 6.43 6.19
CA ASP A 33 0.07 6.16 4.77
C ASP A 33 -0.33 4.67 4.57
N ALA A 34 -0.91 4.34 3.43
CA ALA A 34 -1.37 3.00 3.08
C ALA A 34 -1.26 2.70 1.57
N GLU A 35 -1.13 1.41 1.25
CA GLU A 35 -1.16 0.87 -0.11
C GLU A 35 -2.02 -0.40 -0.15
N LEU A 36 -2.71 -0.63 -1.27
CA LEU A 36 -3.45 -1.88 -1.48
C LEU A 36 -2.53 -2.90 -2.17
N TYR A 37 -2.41 -4.11 -1.60
CA TYR A 37 -1.74 -5.22 -2.27
C TYR A 37 -2.68 -5.85 -3.30
N LEU A 38 -2.32 -5.71 -4.58
CA LEU A 38 -3.01 -6.33 -5.71
C LEU A 38 -2.31 -7.63 -6.09
N PRO A 39 -3.02 -8.78 -6.09
CA PRO A 39 -2.48 -10.02 -6.62
C PRO A 39 -2.10 -9.88 -8.10
N GLU A 40 -1.10 -10.63 -8.56
CA GLU A 40 -0.58 -10.54 -9.93
C GLU A 40 -1.67 -10.73 -11.01
N GLY A 41 -2.61 -11.65 -10.80
CA GLY A 41 -3.75 -11.87 -11.72
C GLY A 41 -4.74 -10.68 -11.82
N TRP A 42 -4.65 -9.70 -10.92
CA TRP A 42 -5.37 -8.43 -11.07
C TRP A 42 -4.61 -7.44 -11.93
N THR A 43 -3.30 -7.32 -11.73
CA THR A 43 -2.45 -6.42 -12.50
C THR A 43 -2.26 -6.87 -13.95
N SER A 44 -2.49 -8.16 -14.24
CA SER A 44 -2.52 -8.70 -15.60
C SER A 44 -3.85 -8.50 -16.35
N ALA A 45 -4.81 -7.76 -15.79
CA ALA A 45 -6.14 -7.56 -16.37
C ALA A 45 -6.50 -6.06 -16.48
N PRO A 46 -6.04 -5.35 -17.54
CA PRO A 46 -6.19 -3.89 -17.66
C PRO A 46 -7.63 -3.39 -17.57
N THR A 47 -8.59 -4.13 -18.16
CA THR A 47 -10.02 -3.78 -18.10
C THR A 47 -10.55 -3.82 -16.66
N ARG A 48 -10.03 -4.74 -15.84
CA ARG A 48 -10.39 -4.87 -14.43
C ARG A 48 -9.82 -3.74 -13.59
N LEU A 49 -8.58 -3.31 -13.87
CA LEU A 49 -7.94 -2.16 -13.23
C LEU A 49 -8.72 -0.87 -13.53
N GLN A 50 -9.04 -0.64 -14.80
CA GLN A 50 -9.81 0.53 -15.23
C GLN A 50 -11.19 0.58 -14.59
N ALA A 51 -11.88 -0.56 -14.48
CA ALA A 51 -13.20 -0.65 -13.85
C ALA A 51 -13.20 -0.24 -12.37
N VAL A 52 -12.05 -0.29 -11.70
CA VAL A 52 -11.88 0.16 -10.30
C VAL A 52 -11.08 1.46 -10.18
N GLY A 53 -10.88 2.18 -11.29
CA GLY A 53 -10.20 3.47 -11.32
C GLY A 53 -8.68 3.40 -11.21
N LEU A 54 -8.07 2.23 -11.38
CA LEU A 54 -6.62 2.07 -11.43
C LEU A 54 -6.10 2.24 -12.86
N ALA A 55 -4.87 2.75 -12.99
CA ALA A 55 -4.20 2.86 -14.27
C ALA A 55 -4.04 1.47 -14.91
N PRO A 56 -4.28 1.32 -16.23
CA PRO A 56 -4.27 0.01 -16.91
C PRO A 56 -2.90 -0.69 -16.89
N ASP A 57 -1.84 0.07 -16.65
CA ASP A 57 -0.45 -0.34 -16.57
C ASP A 57 0.08 -0.47 -15.13
N THR A 58 -0.82 -0.45 -14.13
CA THR A 58 -0.45 -0.62 -12.71
C THR A 58 0.36 -1.91 -12.54
N PRO A 59 1.66 -1.84 -12.19
CA PRO A 59 2.50 -3.02 -12.11
C PRO A 59 2.21 -3.81 -10.84
N PHE A 60 2.43 -5.13 -10.89
CA PHE A 60 2.49 -5.94 -9.68
C PHE A 60 3.56 -5.40 -8.72
N ALA A 61 3.25 -5.40 -7.43
CA ALA A 61 4.19 -5.03 -6.38
C ALA A 61 4.03 -5.96 -5.18
N THR A 62 5.15 -6.48 -4.67
CA THR A 62 5.16 -7.28 -3.44
C THR A 62 4.88 -6.40 -2.23
N LYS A 63 4.40 -6.98 -1.13
CA LYS A 63 4.15 -6.23 0.11
C LYS A 63 5.40 -5.47 0.63
N PRO A 64 6.63 -6.06 0.61
CA PRO A 64 7.84 -5.31 0.95
C PRO A 64 8.12 -4.14 0.00
N ALA A 65 7.90 -4.31 -1.31
CA ALA A 65 8.06 -3.22 -2.26
C ALA A 65 7.06 -2.07 -2.00
N LEU A 66 5.81 -2.40 -1.66
CA LEU A 66 4.82 -1.40 -1.23
C LEU A 66 5.24 -0.68 0.06
N ALA A 67 5.78 -1.41 1.05
CA ALA A 67 6.30 -0.81 2.28
C ALA A 67 7.48 0.15 2.01
N GLN A 68 8.39 -0.19 1.10
CA GLN A 68 9.47 0.70 0.68
C GLN A 68 8.95 1.98 0.01
N ARG A 69 7.91 1.88 -0.83
CA ARG A 69 7.26 3.04 -1.45
C ARG A 69 6.65 3.97 -0.39
N LEU A 70 5.95 3.41 0.59
CA LEU A 70 5.39 4.16 1.71
C LEU A 70 6.47 4.93 2.49
N LEU A 71 7.59 4.26 2.81
CA LEU A 71 8.71 4.90 3.50
C LEU A 71 9.34 6.03 2.67
N ALA A 72 9.55 5.79 1.37
CA ALA A 72 10.11 6.80 0.47
C ALA A 72 9.20 8.04 0.37
N ARG A 73 7.87 7.85 0.28
CA ARG A 73 6.90 8.96 0.30
C ARG A 73 6.96 9.74 1.62
N ALA A 74 6.99 9.06 2.76
CA ALA A 74 7.07 9.70 4.07
C ALA A 74 8.36 10.53 4.22
N GLN A 75 9.50 10.01 3.75
CA GLN A 75 10.78 10.74 3.74
C GLN A 75 10.72 11.98 2.85
N ALA A 76 10.17 11.84 1.63
CA ALA A 76 10.01 12.97 0.72
C ALA A 76 9.04 14.03 1.27
N ALA A 77 7.95 13.62 1.92
CA ALA A 77 7.02 14.53 2.58
C ALA A 77 7.70 15.29 3.74
N ARG A 78 8.47 14.59 4.57
CA ARG A 78 9.27 15.22 5.64
C ARG A 78 10.25 16.25 5.09
N ALA A 79 10.95 15.94 3.99
CA ALA A 79 11.88 16.87 3.36
C ALA A 79 11.18 18.16 2.89
N ARG A 80 9.97 18.06 2.32
CA ARG A 80 9.17 19.23 1.93
C ARG A 80 8.74 20.09 3.11
N LEU A 81 8.33 19.45 4.22
CA LEU A 81 7.92 20.15 5.43
C LEU A 81 9.08 20.82 6.17
N ALA A 82 10.30 20.29 6.03
CA ALA A 82 11.50 20.88 6.61
C ALA A 82 12.04 22.09 5.82
N GLY A 83 11.45 22.40 4.65
CA GLY A 83 11.91 23.43 3.72
C GLY A 83 11.11 24.73 3.76
N THR A 84 10.83 25.28 4.95
CA THR A 84 10.41 26.68 5.11
C THR A 84 11.57 27.48 5.71
N GLY A 85 12.47 27.97 4.86
CA GLY A 85 13.59 28.82 5.30
C GLY A 85 14.82 28.78 4.40
N THR A 86 14.68 29.20 3.13
CA THR A 86 15.76 29.84 2.35
C THR A 86 15.16 31.02 1.63
#